data_AF-A0A1H8N9X0-F1
#
_entry.id   AF-A0A1H8N9X0-F1
#
_cell.length_a   1.000
_cell.length_b   1.000
_cell.length_c   1.000
_cell.angle_alpha   90.00
_cell.angle_beta   90.00
_cell.angle_gamma   90.00
#
_symmetry.space_group_name_H-M   'P 1'
#
loop_
_entity.id
_entity.type
_entity.pdbx_description
1 polymer ?
#
loop_
_entity_poly.entity_id
_entity_poly.type
_entity_poly.pdbx_seq_one_letter_code
_entity_poly.pdbx_strand_id
1 'polypeptide(L)'
;MCQRQRDDMVILAYIRNQHHLSLQSYGRLRMTEELQERGLKVGYRRLGLLMRENGIKIVRTQKFKVTTDSNHAFNIAPNLLDQDFSADGPNQKWVGDISYIWTSERLL
;
A
#
# COMPACT_ATOMS: atom_id res chain seq x y z
N MET A 1 14.49 24.88 -26.50
CA MET A 1 13.46 24.47 -25.51
C MET A 1 12.38 25.54 -25.44
N CYS A 2 11.12 25.13 -25.56
CA CYS A 2 9.95 26.01 -25.40
C CYS A 2 9.73 26.33 -23.92
N GLN A 3 9.15 27.49 -23.59
CA GLN A 3 8.88 27.92 -22.21
C GLN A 3 8.09 26.86 -21.42
N ARG A 4 7.09 26.25 -22.06
CA ARG A 4 6.30 25.16 -21.43
C ARG A 4 7.15 23.99 -20.98
N GLN A 5 8.15 23.59 -21.78
CA GLN A 5 9.02 22.46 -21.44
C GLN A 5 9.89 22.78 -20.21
N ARG A 6 10.35 24.03 -20.07
CA ARG A 6 11.07 24.46 -18.87
C ARG A 6 10.17 24.42 -17.64
N ASP A 7 8.95 24.94 -17.77
CA ASP A 7 7.97 24.91 -16.67
C ASP A 7 7.63 23.47 -16.26
N ASP A 8 7.46 22.56 -17.23
CA ASP A 8 7.20 21.15 -16.98
C ASP A 8 8.36 20.48 -16.25
N MET A 9 9.62 20.80 -16.60
CA MET A 9 10.79 20.29 -15.87
C MET A 9 10.81 20.77 -14.42
N VAL A 10 10.47 22.03 -14.16
CA VAL A 10 10.39 22.58 -12.79
C VAL A 10 9.28 21.86 -12.01
N ILE A 11 8.07 21.78 -12.56
CA ILE A 11 6.94 21.10 -11.92
C ILE A 11 7.29 19.64 -11.63
N LEU A 12 7.91 18.94 -12.59
CA LEU A 12 8.29 17.54 -12.44
C LEU A 12 9.33 17.34 -11.31
N ALA A 13 10.28 18.26 -11.14
CA ALA A 13 11.24 18.22 -10.04
C ALA A 13 10.53 18.29 -8.68
N TYR A 14 9.54 19.19 -8.53
CA TYR A 14 8.74 19.26 -7.32
C TYR A 14 7.87 18.02 -7.10
N ILE A 15 7.22 17.49 -8.15
CA ILE A 15 6.44 16.26 -8.05
C ILE A 15 7.31 15.11 -7.54
N ARG A 16 8.53 14.95 -8.07
CA ARG A 16 9.46 13.90 -7.62
C ARG A 16 9.90 14.08 -6.17
N ASN A 17 10.23 15.31 -5.78
CA ASN A 17 10.61 15.61 -4.40
C ASN A 17 9.46 15.29 -3.43
N GLN A 18 8.24 15.74 -3.71
CA GLN A 18 7.10 15.49 -2.83
C GLN A 18 6.63 14.03 -2.86
N HIS A 19 6.74 13.35 -4.01
CA HIS A 19 6.47 11.91 -4.10
C HIS A 19 7.42 11.11 -3.22
N HIS A 20 8.69 11.49 -3.15
CA HIS A 20 9.66 10.88 -2.24
C HIS A 20 9.35 11.20 -0.77
N LEU A 21 9.15 12.47 -0.41
CA LEU A 21 8.86 12.90 0.96
C LEU A 21 7.57 12.28 1.53
N SER A 22 6.57 12.06 0.68
CA SER A 22 5.30 11.44 1.07
C SER A 22 5.33 9.91 1.09
N LEU A 23 6.50 9.27 0.93
CA LEU A 23 6.63 7.82 0.78
C LEU A 23 5.68 7.28 -0.31
N GLN A 24 5.59 8.02 -1.41
CA GLN A 24 4.79 7.68 -2.58
C GLN A 24 3.27 7.62 -2.32
N SER A 25 2.80 8.12 -1.18
CA SER A 25 1.37 8.08 -0.82
C SER A 25 0.54 9.18 -1.51
N TYR A 26 1.17 10.26 -1.99
CA TYR A 26 0.45 11.40 -2.54
C TYR A 26 0.01 11.16 -3.98
N GLY A 27 -1.30 11.23 -4.18
CA GLY A 27 -1.93 11.23 -5.49
C GLY A 27 -2.05 12.61 -6.12
N ARG A 28 -2.54 12.63 -7.36
CA ARG A 28 -2.75 13.85 -8.16
C ARG A 28 -3.43 14.99 -7.39
N LEU A 29 -4.47 14.69 -6.60
CA LEU A 29 -5.21 15.72 -5.85
C LEU A 29 -4.33 16.37 -4.78
N ARG A 30 -3.84 15.58 -3.80
CA ARG A 30 -2.94 16.07 -2.75
C ARG A 30 -1.67 16.72 -3.29
N MET A 31 -1.11 16.14 -4.35
CA MET A 31 0.07 16.71 -5.02
C MET A 31 -0.23 18.10 -5.60
N THR A 32 -1.43 18.30 -6.17
CA THR A 32 -1.84 19.60 -6.73
C THR A 32 -2.02 20.64 -5.61
N GLU A 33 -2.66 20.26 -4.50
CA GLU A 33 -2.83 21.13 -3.32
C GLU A 33 -1.48 21.59 -2.77
N GLU A 34 -0.56 20.65 -2.52
CA GLU A 34 0.78 20.95 -2.01
C GLU A 34 1.57 21.91 -2.93
N LEU A 35 1.53 21.66 -4.24
CA LEU A 35 2.24 22.50 -5.21
C LEU A 35 1.64 23.91 -5.25
N GLN A 36 0.31 24.03 -5.14
CA GLN A 36 -0.37 25.32 -5.09
C GLN A 36 -0.05 26.10 -3.81
N GLU A 37 0.02 25.43 -2.66
CA GLU A 37 0.46 26.03 -1.39
C GLU A 37 1.90 26.57 -1.48
N ARG A 38 2.76 25.89 -2.25
CA ARG A 38 4.13 26.34 -2.55
C ARG A 38 4.21 27.41 -3.65
N GLY A 39 3.08 27.92 -4.14
CA GLY A 39 3.00 29.00 -5.13
C GLY A 39 3.07 28.55 -6.59
N LEU A 40 3.10 27.24 -6.88
CA LEU A 40 3.12 26.71 -8.24
C LEU A 40 1.68 26.58 -8.76
N LYS A 41 1.30 27.49 -9.67
CA LYS A 41 -0.02 27.46 -10.32
C LYS A 41 -0.07 26.36 -11.39
N VAL A 42 -0.32 25.13 -10.96
CA VAL A 42 -0.54 23.97 -11.84
C VAL A 42 -1.96 23.41 -11.66
N GLY A 43 -2.63 23.12 -12.78
CA GLY A 43 -3.93 22.45 -12.77
C GLY A 43 -3.79 20.93 -12.65
N TYR A 44 -4.72 20.29 -11.94
CA TYR A 44 -4.67 18.84 -11.67
C TYR A 44 -4.56 17.99 -12.95
N ARG A 45 -5.14 18.41 -14.09
CA ARG A 45 -5.04 17.68 -15.37
C ARG A 45 -3.61 17.64 -15.90
N ARG A 46 -2.93 18.80 -15.95
CA ARG A 46 -1.53 18.90 -16.39
C ARG A 46 -0.62 18.09 -15.47
N LEU A 47 -0.83 18.20 -14.16
CA LEU A 47 -0.09 17.44 -13.17
C LEU A 47 -0.28 15.93 -13.34
N GLY A 48 -1.52 15.48 -13.56
CA GLY A 48 -1.81 14.07 -13.82
C GLY A 48 -1.15 13.53 -15.08
N LEU A 49 -1.06 14.35 -16.14
CA LEU A 49 -0.32 14.00 -17.36
C LEU A 49 1.18 13.85 -17.07
N LEU A 50 1.80 14.84 -16.42
CA LEU A 50 3.22 14.79 -16.05
C LEU A 50 3.56 13.58 -15.18
N MET A 51 2.72 13.29 -14.17
CA MET A 51 2.88 12.09 -13.34
C MET A 51 2.80 10.81 -14.18
N ARG A 52 1.80 10.70 -15.06
CA ARG A 52 1.59 9.51 -15.91
C ARG A 52 2.74 9.28 -16.89
N GLU A 53 3.16 10.32 -17.60
CA GLU A 53 4.26 10.27 -18.58
C GLU A 53 5.60 9.91 -17.93
N ASN A 54 5.76 10.20 -16.63
CA ASN A 54 6.97 9.90 -15.87
C ASN A 54 6.83 8.67 -14.95
N GLY A 55 5.77 7.87 -15.10
CA GLY A 55 5.59 6.65 -14.32
C GLY A 55 5.36 6.86 -12.81
N ILE A 56 5.04 8.08 -12.38
CA ILE A 56 4.84 8.42 -10.98
C ILE A 56 3.43 7.98 -10.57
N LYS A 57 3.36 6.96 -9.71
CA LYS A 57 2.11 6.35 -9.23
C LYS A 57 2.06 6.37 -7.71
N ILE A 58 0.83 6.33 -7.20
CA ILE A 58 0.57 6.22 -5.76
C ILE A 58 0.89 4.80 -5.32
N VAL A 59 1.59 4.66 -4.20
CA VAL A 59 1.70 3.39 -3.47
C VAL A 59 0.76 3.43 -2.29
N ARG A 60 -0.18 2.48 -2.25
CA ARG A 60 -1.10 2.29 -1.14
C ARG A 60 -0.54 1.20 -0.24
N THR A 61 0.10 1.59 0.86
CA THR A 61 0.47 0.63 1.89
C THR A 61 -0.79 0.21 2.65
N GLN A 62 -1.25 -1.02 2.45
CA GLN A 62 -2.25 -1.58 3.34
C GLN A 62 -1.57 -1.91 4.67
N LYS A 63 -2.20 -1.57 5.79
CA LYS A 63 -1.72 -2.04 7.10
C LYS A 63 -1.92 -3.55 7.14
N PHE A 64 -0.83 -4.31 7.16
CA PHE A 64 -0.87 -5.74 7.43
C PHE A 64 -1.33 -5.93 8.88
N LYS A 65 -2.42 -6.65 9.10
CA LYS A 65 -2.88 -7.01 10.44
C LYS A 65 -2.26 -8.36 10.79
N VAL A 66 -1.29 -8.36 11.69
CA VAL A 66 -0.75 -9.59 12.27
C VAL A 66 -1.85 -10.21 13.12
N THR A 67 -2.40 -11.34 12.68
CA THR A 67 -3.43 -12.10 13.43
C THR A 67 -2.83 -13.10 14.39
N THR A 68 -1.54 -13.41 14.24
CA THR A 68 -0.85 -14.48 14.98
C THR A 68 0.40 -13.91 15.62
N ASP A 69 0.41 -13.87 16.95
CA ASP A 69 1.64 -13.61 17.69
C ASP A 69 2.48 -14.89 17.69
N SER A 70 3.47 -14.94 16.80
CA SER A 70 4.41 -16.07 16.73
C SER A 70 5.51 -16.00 17.80
N ASN A 71 5.58 -14.92 18.58
CA ASN A 71 6.56 -14.71 19.63
C ASN A 71 5.92 -14.85 21.02
N HIS A 72 5.27 -15.98 21.26
CA HIS A 72 4.64 -16.30 22.54
C HIS A 72 5.48 -17.30 23.35
N ALA A 73 5.36 -17.26 24.67
CA ALA A 73 6.03 -18.21 25.56
C ALA A 73 5.30 -19.57 25.69
N PHE A 74 4.16 -19.76 25.01
CA PHE A 74 3.42 -21.03 25.02
C PHE A 74 4.17 -22.11 24.24
N ASN A 75 3.89 -23.37 24.59
CA ASN A 75 4.45 -24.53 23.89
C ASN A 75 4.07 -24.51 22.41
N ILE A 76 5.08 -24.57 21.54
CA ILE A 76 4.90 -24.68 20.09
C ILE A 76 4.73 -26.16 19.76
N ALA A 77 3.57 -26.55 19.22
CA ALA A 77 3.37 -27.90 18.72
C ALA A 77 4.23 -28.12 17.45
N PRO A 78 4.79 -29.33 17.25
CA PRO A 78 5.55 -29.63 16.04
C PRO A 78 4.65 -29.52 14.80
N ASN A 79 5.16 -28.93 13.73
CA ASN A 79 4.48 -28.90 12.43
C ASN A 79 4.56 -30.28 11.76
N LEU A 80 3.60 -31.15 12.06
CA LEU A 80 3.56 -32.52 11.54
C LEU A 80 3.20 -32.60 10.04
N LEU A 81 2.57 -31.55 9.49
CA LEU A 81 2.18 -31.52 8.08
C LEU A 81 3.33 -31.14 7.17
N ASP A 82 4.15 -30.17 7.58
CA ASP A 82 5.29 -29.64 6.79
C ASP A 82 4.96 -29.37 5.31
N GLN A 83 3.75 -28.86 5.04
CA GLN A 83 3.19 -28.62 3.70
C GLN A 83 3.00 -29.87 2.82
N ASP A 84 3.17 -31.07 3.36
CA ASP A 84 2.76 -32.30 2.71
C ASP A 84 1.26 -32.54 2.97
N PHE A 85 0.45 -32.39 1.93
CA PHE A 85 -1.00 -32.64 1.96
C PHE A 85 -1.40 -33.98 1.34
N SER A 86 -0.43 -34.82 0.93
CA SER A 86 -0.72 -36.15 0.39
C SER A 86 -1.26 -37.10 1.47
N ALA A 87 -2.22 -37.94 1.14
CA ALA A 87 -2.80 -38.93 2.05
C ALA A 87 -3.27 -40.16 1.27
N ASP A 88 -2.98 -41.35 1.79
CA ASP A 88 -3.33 -42.64 1.18
C ASP A 88 -4.74 -43.12 1.57
N GLY A 89 -5.36 -42.46 2.55
CA GLY A 89 -6.70 -42.78 3.03
C GLY A 89 -7.35 -41.67 3.86
N PRO A 90 -8.64 -41.80 4.17
CA PRO A 90 -9.35 -40.83 4.98
C PRO A 90 -8.80 -40.75 6.42
N ASN A 91 -9.08 -39.64 7.10
CA ASN A 91 -8.71 -39.39 8.51
C ASN A 91 -7.21 -39.33 8.84
N GLN A 92 -6.33 -39.16 7.84
CA GLN A 92 -4.89 -39.04 8.06
C GLN A 92 -4.42 -37.60 8.25
N LYS A 93 -5.05 -36.65 7.56
CA LYS A 93 -4.75 -35.21 7.63
C LYS A 93 -6.06 -34.43 7.64
N TRP A 94 -6.19 -33.49 8.57
CA TRP A 94 -7.41 -32.70 8.78
C TRP A 94 -7.08 -31.22 8.60
N VAL A 95 -7.90 -30.52 7.82
CA VAL A 95 -7.80 -29.07 7.63
C VAL A 95 -9.13 -28.48 8.06
N GLY A 96 -9.08 -27.41 8.83
CA GLY A 96 -10.25 -26.65 9.25
C GLY A 96 -9.93 -25.16 9.24
N ASP A 97 -10.97 -24.35 9.12
CA ASP A 97 -10.87 -22.89 9.16
C ASP A 97 -11.74 -22.38 10.31
N ILE A 98 -11.33 -21.28 10.94
CA ILE A 98 -12.08 -20.66 12.04
C ILE A 98 -12.72 -19.38 11.51
N SER A 99 -14.03 -19.45 11.29
CA SER A 99 -14.82 -18.27 10.92
C SER A 99 -15.19 -17.47 12.16
N TYR A 100 -14.65 -16.25 12.27
CA TYR A 100 -15.07 -15.31 13.31
C TYR A 100 -16.48 -14.78 13.00
N ILE A 101 -17.42 -15.03 13.91
CA ILE A 101 -18.77 -14.46 13.85
C ILE A 101 -18.81 -13.28 14.81
N TRP A 102 -19.05 -12.08 14.27
CA TRP A 102 -19.14 -10.86 15.05
C TRP A 102 -20.36 -10.90 15.98
N THR A 103 -20.14 -10.68 17.27
CA THR A 103 -21.22 -10.48 18.24
C THR A 103 -21.60 -8.99 18.31
N SER A 104 -22.81 -8.69 18.77
CA SER A 104 -23.30 -7.32 18.98
C SER A 104 -22.66 -6.63 20.19
N GLU A 105 -21.90 -7.35 21.00
CA GLU A 105 -21.16 -6.83 22.13
C GLU A 105 -19.86 -6.19 21.63
N ARG A 106 -19.88 -4.86 21.60
CA ARG A 106 -18.78 -4.05 21.09
C ARG A 106 -17.61 -4.08 22.09
N LEU A 107 -16.52 -4.75 21.74
CA LEU A 107 -15.23 -4.55 22.40
C LEU A 107 -14.70 -3.16 22.00
N LEU A 108 -14.69 -2.23 22.96
CA LEU A 108 -14.01 -0.94 22.86
C LEU A 108 -12.49 -1.13 22.93
#